data_AF-A0A967UKY2-F1
#
_entry.id   AF-A0A967UKY2-F1
#
_cell.length_a   1.000
_cell.length_b   1.000
_cell.length_c   1.000
_cell.angle_alpha   90.00
_cell.angle_beta   90.00
_cell.angle_gamma   90.00
#
_symmetry.space_group_name_H-M   'P 1'
#
loop_
_entity.id
_entity.type
_entity.pdbx_description
1 polymer ?
#
loop_
_entity_poly.entity_id
_entity_poly.type
_entity_poly.pdbx_seq_one_letter_code
_entity_poly.pdbx_strand_id
1 'polypeptide(L)'
;ILRAVSALTAELPRAELARMIRLVRTLHRLSRLESYRQFLMPQLPACARFNPGHDSVMMGYDFHLTPGGARLIEVNTNAGGGLLSFLANMPGSALASLDLPHRLKAQLLRSFAAEMGGFSGTSAARPRRIAIIDETPEDQFLFPEMESFAQLFRQWGSDALIADPSELAASAQGVSI
;
A
#
# COMPACT_ATOMS: atom_id res chain seq x y z
N ILE A 1 13.54 -5.35 13.77
CA ILE A 1 13.79 -5.07 12.32
C ILE A 1 15.06 -5.73 11.78
N LEU A 2 16.25 -5.63 12.40
CA LEU A 2 17.48 -6.23 11.85
C LEU A 2 17.44 -7.76 11.64
N ARG A 3 16.47 -8.47 12.21
CA ARG A 3 16.21 -9.91 11.98
C ARG A 3 15.17 -10.21 10.89
N ALA A 4 14.58 -9.18 10.28
CA ALA A 4 13.51 -9.30 9.29
C ALA A 4 14.02 -9.56 7.87
N VAL A 5 15.30 -9.28 7.63
CA VAL A 5 15.96 -9.46 6.34
C VAL A 5 16.85 -10.68 6.42
N SER A 6 16.61 -11.65 5.53
CA SER A 6 17.50 -12.80 5.38
C SER A 6 18.85 -12.36 4.83
N ALA A 7 19.94 -12.93 5.34
CA ALA A 7 21.28 -12.78 4.76
C ALA A 7 21.45 -13.59 3.46
N LEU A 8 20.51 -14.50 3.16
CA LEU A 8 20.53 -15.31 1.95
C LEU A 8 19.81 -14.59 0.82
N THR A 9 20.35 -14.74 -0.38
CA THR A 9 19.71 -14.25 -1.61
C THR A 9 18.65 -15.25 -2.08
N ALA A 10 17.44 -14.77 -2.34
CA ALA A 10 16.40 -15.52 -3.00
C ALA A 10 16.34 -15.12 -4.49
N GLU A 11 16.65 -16.06 -5.37
CA GLU A 11 16.66 -15.82 -6.82
C GLU A 11 15.25 -15.87 -7.40
N LEU A 12 14.87 -14.83 -8.16
CA LEU A 12 13.61 -14.76 -8.89
C LEU A 12 13.88 -14.77 -10.39
N PRO A 13 13.53 -15.86 -11.12
CA PRO A 13 13.70 -15.89 -12.57
C PRO A 13 12.99 -14.73 -13.26
N ARG A 14 13.68 -14.04 -14.16
CA ARG A 14 13.14 -12.87 -14.88
C ARG A 14 11.82 -13.16 -15.60
N ALA A 15 11.69 -14.36 -16.16
CA ALA A 15 10.46 -14.80 -16.83
C ALA A 15 9.27 -14.85 -15.86
N GLU A 16 9.50 -15.30 -14.63
CA GLU A 16 8.49 -15.37 -13.57
C GLU A 16 8.11 -13.99 -13.05
N LEU A 17 9.09 -13.12 -12.79
CA LEU A 17 8.82 -11.71 -12.44
C LEU A 17 7.96 -11.03 -13.53
N ALA A 18 8.32 -11.23 -14.80
CA ALA A 18 7.55 -10.67 -15.91
C ALA A 18 6.11 -11.23 -15.95
N ARG A 19 5.91 -12.49 -15.57
CA ARG A 19 4.59 -13.12 -15.49
C ARG A 19 3.76 -12.56 -14.33
N MET A 20 4.37 -12.37 -13.15
CA MET A 20 3.74 -11.70 -12.00
C MET A 20 3.26 -10.29 -12.38
N ILE A 21 4.14 -9.48 -12.98
CA ILE A 21 3.81 -8.10 -13.42
C ILE A 21 2.67 -8.10 -14.44
N ARG A 22 2.69 -9.03 -15.41
CA ARG A 22 1.60 -9.15 -16.39
C ARG A 22 0.28 -9.51 -15.72
N LEU A 23 0.28 -10.40 -14.74
CA LEU A 23 -0.95 -10.75 -14.00
C LEU A 23 -1.50 -9.54 -13.25
N VAL A 24 -0.67 -8.82 -12.49
CA VAL A 24 -1.07 -7.62 -11.76
C VAL A 24 -1.71 -6.58 -12.69
N ARG A 25 -1.07 -6.30 -13.84
CA ARG A 25 -1.62 -5.39 -14.86
C ARG A 25 -2.93 -5.90 -15.46
N THR A 26 -3.07 -7.20 -15.62
CA THR A 26 -4.29 -7.82 -16.18
C THR A 26 -5.44 -7.71 -15.18
N LEU A 27 -5.20 -8.01 -13.90
CA LEU A 27 -6.18 -7.86 -12.83
C LEU A 27 -6.63 -6.40 -12.70
N HIS A 28 -5.68 -5.46 -12.74
CA HIS A 28 -6.00 -4.03 -12.72
C HIS A 28 -6.84 -3.60 -13.94
N ARG A 29 -6.57 -4.11 -15.15
CA ARG A 29 -7.42 -3.81 -16.31
C ARG A 29 -8.80 -4.43 -16.16
N LEU A 30 -8.86 -5.68 -15.73
CA LEU A 30 -10.11 -6.42 -15.53
C LEU A 30 -11.01 -5.73 -14.50
N SER A 31 -10.46 -5.23 -13.39
CA SER A 31 -11.22 -4.51 -12.37
C SER A 31 -11.84 -3.19 -12.86
N ARG A 32 -11.31 -2.63 -13.96
CA ARG A 32 -11.82 -1.43 -14.64
C ARG A 32 -12.77 -1.72 -15.80
N LEU A 33 -12.95 -2.99 -16.20
CA LEU A 33 -13.88 -3.33 -17.26
C LEU A 33 -15.32 -3.26 -16.74
N GLU A 34 -16.09 -2.33 -17.32
CA GLU A 34 -17.49 -2.10 -16.93
C GLU A 34 -18.34 -3.37 -17.06
N SER A 35 -18.17 -4.12 -18.17
CA SER A 35 -18.88 -5.38 -18.38
C SER A 35 -18.57 -6.43 -17.30
N TYR A 36 -17.32 -6.50 -16.83
CA TYR A 36 -16.94 -7.41 -15.75
C TYR A 36 -17.53 -6.98 -14.40
N ARG A 37 -17.52 -5.68 -14.11
CA ARG A 37 -18.13 -5.12 -12.90
C ARG A 37 -19.64 -5.36 -12.87
N GLN A 38 -20.33 -5.13 -13.99
CA GLN A 38 -21.77 -5.40 -14.13
C GLN A 38 -22.10 -6.88 -13.97
N PHE A 39 -21.27 -7.76 -14.53
CA PHE A 39 -21.42 -9.21 -14.34
C PHE A 39 -21.28 -9.63 -12.87
N LEU A 40 -20.32 -9.04 -12.13
CA LEU A 40 -20.10 -9.36 -10.72
C LEU A 40 -21.10 -8.69 -9.77
N MET A 41 -21.63 -7.51 -10.09
CA MET A 41 -22.43 -6.70 -9.16
C MET A 41 -23.57 -7.46 -8.46
N PRO A 42 -24.36 -8.31 -9.15
CA PRO A 42 -25.41 -9.10 -8.50
C PRO A 42 -24.87 -10.15 -7.51
N GLN A 43 -23.63 -10.59 -7.69
CA GLN A 43 -22.95 -11.64 -6.91
C GLN A 43 -22.21 -11.08 -5.69
N LEU A 44 -21.94 -9.77 -5.64
CA LEU A 44 -21.20 -9.15 -4.56
C LEU A 44 -22.04 -9.01 -3.28
N PRO A 45 -21.44 -9.19 -2.08
CA PRO A 45 -22.08 -8.83 -0.82
C PRO A 45 -22.31 -7.32 -0.74
N ALA A 46 -23.28 -6.87 0.07
CA ALA A 46 -23.67 -5.47 0.15
C ALA A 46 -22.48 -4.53 0.46
N CYS A 47 -21.57 -4.94 1.33
CA CYS A 47 -20.36 -4.17 1.68
C CYS A 47 -19.41 -3.95 0.49
N ALA A 48 -19.42 -4.82 -0.52
CA ALA A 48 -18.56 -4.73 -1.69
C ALA A 48 -19.21 -4.02 -2.89
N ARG A 49 -20.46 -3.56 -2.75
CA ARG A 49 -21.18 -2.84 -3.82
C ARG A 49 -20.92 -1.34 -3.81
N PHE A 50 -20.35 -0.81 -2.73
CA PHE A 50 -19.98 0.59 -2.65
C PHE A 50 -18.77 0.88 -3.53
N ASN A 51 -18.88 1.90 -4.39
CA ASN A 51 -17.78 2.39 -5.21
C ASN A 51 -17.50 3.85 -4.81
N PRO A 52 -16.37 4.15 -4.15
CA PRO A 52 -16.03 5.52 -3.75
C PRO A 52 -15.68 6.44 -4.93
N GLY A 53 -15.53 5.90 -6.15
CA GLY A 53 -15.25 6.68 -7.35
C GLY A 53 -13.76 7.00 -7.57
N HIS A 54 -12.89 6.59 -6.64
CA HIS A 54 -11.44 6.70 -6.75
C HIS A 54 -10.75 5.39 -6.31
N ASP A 55 -9.48 5.23 -6.69
CA ASP A 55 -8.67 4.05 -6.38
C ASP A 55 -8.00 4.19 -5.01
N SER A 56 -7.68 3.06 -4.36
CA SER A 56 -6.84 3.02 -3.15
C SER A 56 -5.36 3.01 -3.50
N VAL A 57 -4.51 3.26 -2.50
CA VAL A 57 -3.05 3.16 -2.59
C VAL A 57 -2.54 1.88 -1.91
N MET A 58 -1.26 1.53 -2.14
CA MET A 58 -0.56 0.46 -1.41
C MET A 58 -1.19 -0.94 -1.57
N MET A 59 -1.51 -1.35 -2.79
CA MET A 59 -1.88 -2.75 -3.05
C MET A 59 -0.66 -3.67 -3.10
N GLY A 60 -0.76 -4.86 -2.52
CA GLY A 60 0.21 -5.95 -2.57
C GLY A 60 -0.34 -7.18 -3.29
N TYR A 61 0.53 -7.93 -3.96
CA TYR A 61 0.17 -9.16 -4.66
C TYR A 61 1.23 -10.21 -4.37
N ASP A 62 0.86 -11.24 -3.63
CA ASP A 62 1.79 -12.23 -3.13
C ASP A 62 1.78 -13.47 -4.02
N PHE A 63 2.98 -14.01 -4.25
CA PHE A 63 3.18 -15.13 -5.15
C PHE A 63 4.05 -16.21 -4.53
N HIS A 64 3.72 -17.46 -4.84
CA HIS A 64 4.59 -18.62 -4.60
C HIS A 64 5.18 -19.11 -5.93
N LEU A 65 6.49 -19.29 -6.02
CA LEU A 65 7.13 -19.99 -7.15
C LEU A 65 6.95 -21.51 -7.05
N THR A 66 6.16 -22.09 -7.95
CA THR A 66 5.97 -23.54 -8.05
C THR A 66 6.78 -24.12 -9.22
N PRO A 67 6.88 -25.46 -9.39
CA PRO A 67 7.42 -26.05 -10.62
C PRO A 67 6.69 -25.60 -11.90
N GLY A 68 5.42 -25.20 -11.81
CA GLY A 68 4.65 -24.57 -12.91
C GLY A 68 4.77 -23.04 -12.98
N GLY A 69 5.75 -22.49 -12.25
CA GLY A 69 6.06 -21.08 -12.04
C GLY A 69 5.26 -20.41 -10.89
N ALA A 70 5.47 -19.10 -10.69
CA ALA A 70 4.62 -18.17 -9.93
C ALA A 70 3.10 -18.43 -9.95
N ARG A 71 2.50 -18.53 -8.76
CA ARG A 71 1.06 -18.59 -8.52
C ARG A 71 0.69 -17.49 -7.53
N LEU A 72 -0.33 -16.69 -7.87
CA LEU A 72 -0.89 -15.70 -6.96
C LEU A 72 -1.53 -16.44 -5.78
N ILE A 73 -1.23 -16.01 -4.56
CA ILE A 73 -1.79 -16.57 -3.33
C ILE A 73 -2.68 -15.57 -2.60
N GLU A 74 -2.38 -14.27 -2.70
CA GLU A 74 -3.10 -13.23 -1.97
C GLU A 74 -3.07 -11.89 -2.71
N VAL A 75 -4.12 -11.11 -2.51
CA VAL A 75 -4.20 -9.70 -2.91
C VAL A 75 -4.47 -8.88 -1.66
N ASN A 76 -3.51 -8.04 -1.30
CA ASN A 76 -3.55 -7.16 -0.15
C ASN A 76 -3.93 -5.75 -0.59
N THR A 77 -4.95 -5.12 0.03
CA THR A 77 -5.45 -3.78 -0.36
C THR A 77 -4.86 -2.64 0.47
N ASN A 78 -4.01 -2.94 1.45
CA ASN A 78 -3.37 -2.02 2.40
C ASN A 78 -1.99 -2.57 2.83
N ALA A 79 -1.18 -2.99 1.86
CA ALA A 79 0.04 -3.74 2.11
C ALA A 79 1.10 -2.92 2.85
N GLY A 80 1.59 -3.47 3.97
CA GLY A 80 2.85 -3.09 4.62
C GLY A 80 4.02 -3.96 4.16
N GLY A 81 5.21 -3.72 4.71
CA GLY A 81 6.45 -4.45 4.43
C GLY A 81 7.21 -3.99 3.18
N GLY A 82 6.74 -2.92 2.51
CA GLY A 82 7.39 -2.38 1.31
C GLY A 82 8.80 -1.83 1.60
N LEU A 83 9.00 -1.17 2.74
CA LEU A 83 10.32 -0.64 3.12
C LEU A 83 11.26 -1.76 3.56
N LEU A 84 10.74 -2.79 4.22
CA LEU A 84 11.52 -4.00 4.55
C LEU A 84 11.99 -4.74 3.28
N SER A 85 11.11 -4.87 2.29
CA SER A 85 11.47 -5.45 0.98
C SER A 85 12.57 -4.64 0.27
N PHE A 86 12.51 -3.31 0.41
CA PHE A 86 13.55 -2.43 -0.12
C PHE A 86 14.87 -2.57 0.65
N LEU A 87 14.83 -2.63 1.99
CA LEU A 87 15.99 -2.89 2.85
C LEU A 87 16.68 -4.22 2.56
N ALA A 88 15.92 -5.25 2.16
CA ALA A 88 16.50 -6.53 1.77
C ALA A 88 17.47 -6.43 0.58
N ASN A 89 17.37 -5.37 -0.22
CA ASN A 89 18.28 -5.08 -1.33
C ASN A 89 19.40 -4.09 -0.96
N MET A 90 19.48 -3.66 0.29
CA MET A 90 20.48 -2.71 0.80
C MET A 90 21.07 -3.19 2.14
N PRO A 91 21.88 -4.26 2.11
CA PRO A 91 22.43 -4.86 3.33
C PRO A 91 23.21 -3.82 4.15
N GLY A 92 22.95 -3.80 5.47
CA GLY A 92 23.60 -2.90 6.43
C GLY A 92 22.89 -1.55 6.65
N SER A 93 21.82 -1.24 5.91
CA SER A 93 21.00 -0.04 6.16
C SER A 93 19.97 -0.30 7.26
N ALA A 94 19.73 0.68 8.12
CA ALA A 94 18.65 0.64 9.10
C ALA A 94 17.41 1.36 8.56
N LEU A 95 16.21 0.94 9.00
CA LEU A 95 14.96 1.57 8.55
C LEU A 95 14.89 3.06 8.95
N ALA A 96 15.35 3.40 10.15
CA ALA A 96 15.39 4.78 10.64
C ALA A 96 16.37 5.70 9.86
N SER A 97 17.32 5.13 9.12
CA SER A 97 18.25 5.87 8.26
C SER A 97 17.95 5.68 6.77
N LEU A 98 16.80 5.09 6.44
CA LEU A 98 16.44 4.73 5.08
C LEU A 98 15.99 5.97 4.30
N ASP A 99 16.93 6.62 3.63
CA ASP A 99 16.58 7.58 2.59
C ASP A 99 16.12 6.81 1.34
N LEU A 100 14.80 6.71 1.16
CA LEU A 100 14.25 6.08 -0.02
C LEU A 100 14.77 6.79 -1.27
N PRO A 101 15.17 6.05 -2.32
CA PRO A 101 15.58 6.64 -3.57
C PRO A 101 14.56 7.66 -4.04
N HIS A 102 15.02 8.84 -4.43
CA HIS A 102 14.15 9.96 -4.80
C HIS A 102 13.02 9.56 -5.76
N ARG A 103 13.30 8.65 -6.72
CA ARG A 103 12.29 8.12 -7.65
C ARG A 103 11.18 7.33 -6.96
N LEU A 104 11.52 6.47 -6.01
CA LEU A 104 10.57 5.66 -5.24
C LEU A 104 9.73 6.55 -4.33
N LYS A 105 10.38 7.46 -3.59
CA LYS A 105 9.71 8.49 -2.77
C LYS A 105 8.71 9.29 -3.60
N ALA A 106 9.14 9.81 -4.76
CA ALA A 106 8.28 10.59 -5.62
C ALA A 106 7.12 9.75 -6.21
N GLN A 107 7.33 8.46 -6.49
CA GLN A 107 6.26 7.58 -6.98
C GLN A 107 5.21 7.31 -5.91
N LEU A 108 5.62 7.05 -4.66
CA LEU A 108 4.72 6.89 -3.53
C LEU A 108 3.90 8.16 -3.30
N LEU A 109 4.54 9.32 -3.17
CA LEU A 109 3.80 10.57 -2.93
C LEU A 109 2.85 10.91 -4.10
N ARG A 110 3.22 10.60 -5.35
CA ARG A 110 2.32 10.77 -6.50
C ARG A 110 1.09 9.87 -6.43
N SER A 111 1.18 8.64 -5.92
CA SER A 111 0.00 7.78 -5.81
C SER A 111 -0.99 8.30 -4.77
N PHE A 112 -0.50 8.80 -3.63
CA PHE A 112 -1.37 9.45 -2.63
C PHE A 112 -1.99 10.76 -3.15
N ALA A 113 -1.24 11.58 -3.89
CA ALA A 113 -1.79 12.78 -4.52
C ALA A 113 -2.85 12.46 -5.58
N ALA A 114 -2.67 11.37 -6.33
CA ALA A 114 -3.65 10.93 -7.34
C ALA A 114 -4.93 10.40 -6.69
N GLU A 115 -4.80 9.62 -5.61
CA GLU A 115 -5.93 9.12 -4.82
C GLU A 115 -6.75 10.28 -4.21
N MET A 116 -6.09 11.20 -3.51
CA MET A 116 -6.71 12.41 -2.99
C MET A 116 -7.32 13.30 -4.08
N GLY A 117 -6.70 13.37 -5.26
CA GLY A 117 -7.25 14.09 -6.40
C GLY A 117 -8.52 13.45 -6.96
N GLY A 118 -8.58 12.12 -6.97
CA GLY A 118 -9.79 11.38 -7.31
C GLY A 118 -10.91 11.58 -6.30
N PHE A 119 -10.59 11.56 -5.01
CA PHE A 119 -11.54 11.81 -3.92
C PHE A 119 -12.11 13.24 -3.94
N SER A 120 -11.24 14.25 -4.06
CA SER A 120 -11.62 15.68 -3.99
C SER A 120 -12.12 16.27 -5.30
N GLY A 121 -11.92 15.58 -6.43
CA GLY A 121 -12.18 16.13 -7.76
C GLY A 121 -11.17 17.20 -8.23
N THR A 122 -10.05 17.39 -7.52
CA THR A 122 -9.02 18.38 -7.86
C THR A 122 -7.68 17.72 -8.17
N SER A 123 -7.12 17.98 -9.35
CA SER A 123 -5.81 17.43 -9.73
C SER A 123 -4.70 17.97 -8.82
N ALA A 124 -3.90 17.06 -8.24
CA ALA A 124 -2.75 17.35 -7.36
C ALA A 124 -3.09 17.84 -5.93
N ALA A 125 -4.29 17.55 -5.41
CA ALA A 125 -4.57 17.80 -4.01
C ALA A 125 -3.68 16.93 -3.10
N ARG A 126 -2.89 17.59 -2.25
CA ARG A 126 -2.18 16.94 -1.14
C ARG A 126 -3.16 16.79 0.04
N PRO A 127 -3.25 15.61 0.68
CA PRO A 127 -4.02 15.45 1.91
C PRO A 127 -3.59 16.46 2.97
N ARG A 128 -4.55 17.09 3.66
CA ARG A 128 -4.23 17.99 4.78
C ARG A 128 -3.64 17.19 5.95
N ARG A 129 -4.21 16.02 6.22
CA ARG A 129 -3.82 15.10 7.28
C ARG A 129 -3.91 13.66 6.77
N ILE A 130 -2.99 12.81 7.20
CA ILE A 130 -2.96 11.36 6.95
C ILE A 130 -2.85 10.66 8.31
N ALA A 131 -3.80 9.78 8.62
CA ALA A 131 -3.70 8.89 9.79
C ALA A 131 -3.30 7.50 9.32
N ILE A 132 -2.26 6.94 9.92
CA ILE A 132 -1.88 5.53 9.79
C ILE A 132 -2.45 4.82 11.02
N ILE A 133 -3.34 3.86 10.80
CA ILE A 133 -4.15 3.27 11.87
C ILE A 133 -3.86 1.77 11.97
N ASP A 134 -3.58 1.29 13.18
CA ASP A 134 -3.46 -0.13 13.53
C ASP A 134 -3.77 -0.33 15.02
N GLU A 135 -4.17 -1.52 15.44
CA GLU A 135 -4.40 -1.80 16.87
C GLU A 135 -3.06 -1.84 17.62
N THR A 136 -2.98 -1.18 18.77
CA THR A 136 -1.75 -1.07 19.58
C THR A 136 -0.50 -0.81 18.72
N PRO A 137 -0.41 0.32 17.98
CA PRO A 137 0.57 0.50 16.92
C PRO A 137 2.01 0.24 17.35
N GLU A 138 2.40 0.69 18.55
CA GLU A 138 3.77 0.53 19.08
C GLU A 138 4.19 -0.93 19.26
N ASP A 139 3.22 -1.84 19.45
CA ASP A 139 3.45 -3.28 19.58
C ASP A 139 3.54 -3.99 18.21
N GLN A 140 3.13 -3.32 17.14
CA GLN A 140 3.12 -3.91 15.80
C GLN A 140 4.53 -4.07 15.25
N PHE A 141 4.79 -5.21 14.60
CA PHE A 141 6.07 -5.48 13.96
C PHE A 141 6.46 -4.42 12.92
N LEU A 142 5.47 -3.86 12.23
CA LEU A 142 5.64 -2.83 11.20
C LEU A 142 5.61 -1.40 11.76
N PHE A 143 5.55 -1.21 13.09
CA PHE A 143 5.54 0.14 13.68
C PHE A 143 6.62 1.07 13.13
N PRO A 144 7.88 0.65 12.97
CA PRO A 144 8.88 1.61 12.50
C PRO A 144 8.80 1.87 10.97
N GLU A 145 8.08 1.02 10.23
CA GLU A 145 7.67 1.34 8.86
C GLU A 145 6.55 2.40 8.87
N MET A 146 5.59 2.30 9.78
CA MET A 146 4.57 3.34 9.98
C MET A 146 5.22 4.69 10.34
N GLU A 147 6.21 4.70 11.24
CA GLU A 147 6.97 5.92 11.60
C GLU A 147 7.69 6.52 10.39
N SER A 148 8.29 5.67 9.56
CA SER A 148 8.98 6.10 8.34
C SER A 148 8.01 6.75 7.35
N PHE A 149 6.81 6.17 7.17
CA PHE A 149 5.76 6.77 6.34
C PHE A 149 5.21 8.06 6.93
N ALA A 150 4.94 8.12 8.24
CA ALA A 150 4.49 9.34 8.90
C ALA A 150 5.51 10.48 8.72
N GLN A 151 6.81 10.20 8.89
CA GLN A 151 7.87 11.17 8.64
C GLN A 151 7.91 11.58 7.16
N LEU A 152 7.80 10.63 6.23
CA LEU A 152 7.76 10.91 4.80
C LEU A 152 6.61 11.88 4.44
N PHE A 153 5.41 11.66 4.97
CA PHE A 153 4.26 12.52 4.72
C PHE A 153 4.42 13.91 5.35
N ARG A 154 4.98 14.00 6.55
CA ARG A 154 5.34 15.28 7.19
C ARG A 154 6.34 16.07 6.36
N GLN A 155 7.37 15.42 5.82
CA GLN A 155 8.32 16.04 4.89
C GLN A 155 7.68 16.46 3.56
N TRP A 156 6.66 15.73 3.10
CA TRP A 156 5.85 16.13 1.95
C TRP A 156 4.93 17.34 2.27
N GLY A 157 4.76 17.67 3.54
CA GLY A 157 3.98 18.79 4.07
C GLY A 157 2.52 18.47 4.37
N SER A 158 2.17 17.18 4.44
CA SER A 158 0.91 16.72 5.04
C SER A 158 1.11 16.52 6.52
N ASP A 159 0.14 16.92 7.34
CA ASP A 159 0.12 16.44 8.73
C ASP A 159 -0.01 14.91 8.71
N ALA A 160 0.71 14.21 9.58
CA ALA A 160 0.63 12.76 9.63
C ALA A 160 0.83 12.25 11.05
N LEU A 161 0.06 11.23 11.42
CA LEU A 161 0.09 10.60 12.73
C LEU A 161 -0.12 9.10 12.63
N ILE A 162 0.25 8.39 13.68
CA ILE A 162 -0.03 6.97 13.88
C ILE A 162 -0.98 6.90 15.08
N ALA A 163 -2.04 6.11 14.99
CA ALA A 163 -3.02 6.00 16.07
C ALA A 163 -3.70 4.64 16.14
N ASP A 164 -4.16 4.30 17.32
CA ASP A 164 -5.06 3.19 17.57
C ASP A 164 -6.50 3.56 17.12
N PRO A 165 -7.29 2.62 16.57
CA PRO A 165 -8.69 2.88 16.22
C PRO A 165 -9.53 3.45 17.37
N SER A 166 -9.23 3.11 18.62
CA SER A 166 -9.92 3.60 19.81
C SER A 166 -9.72 5.10 20.08
N GLU A 167 -8.70 5.71 19.47
CA GLU A 167 -8.47 7.15 19.54
C GLU A 167 -9.39 7.93 18.57
N LEU A 168 -10.03 7.26 17.62
CA LEU A 168 -10.90 7.88 16.64
C LEU A 168 -12.31 8.13 17.20
N ALA A 169 -12.82 9.34 16.96
CA ALA A 169 -14.22 9.66 17.20
C ALA A 169 -14.94 9.93 15.86
N ALA A 170 -15.99 9.16 15.59
CA ALA A 170 -16.84 9.35 14.42
C ALA A 170 -18.11 10.14 14.79
N SER A 171 -18.44 11.14 13.98
CA SER A 171 -19.63 11.99 14.14
C SER A 171 -20.24 12.31 12.77
N ALA A 172 -21.39 12.98 12.76
CA ALA A 172 -21.99 13.48 11.51
C ALA A 172 -21.10 14.51 10.79
N GLN A 173 -20.15 15.14 11.51
CA GLN A 173 -19.19 16.10 10.98
C GLN A 173 -17.93 15.43 10.40
N GLY A 174 -17.80 14.10 10.54
CA GLY A 174 -16.67 13.32 10.05
C GLY A 174 -15.95 12.55 11.15
N VAL A 175 -14.70 12.18 10.88
CA VAL A 175 -13.81 11.46 11.79
C VAL A 175 -12.77 12.43 12.34
N SER A 176 -12.62 12.47 13.67
CA SER A 176 -11.62 13.25 14.37
C SER A 176 -10.68 12.36 15.17
N ILE A 177 -9.49 12.91 15.43
CA ILE A 177 -8.49 12.45 16.37
C ILE A 177 -7.99 13.65 17.16
#